data_AF-V5RJ89-F1
#
_entry.id   AF-V5RJ89-F1
#
_cell.length_a   1.000
_cell.length_b   1.000
_cell.length_c   1.000
_cell.angle_alpha   90.00
_cell.angle_beta   90.00
_cell.angle_gamma   90.00
#
_symmetry.space_group_name_H-M   'P 1'
#
loop_
_entity.id
_entity.type
_entity.pdbx_description
1 polymer ?
#
loop_
_entity_poly.entity_id
_entity_poly.type
_entity_poly.pdbx_seq_one_letter_code
_entity_poly.pdbx_strand_id
1 'polypeptide(L)'
;MKKLLGILGAMGMIASTGASVVACGNKSSNGPGSDTEVNANNIDEKVKEYQKKLDRYNELQEKANKEKFTKDEKIEWIKLVVDILVMNYEICQIDKSKLPDDMTFGAAIETKEKLLKDLNENKSDEVKREFEDIWDEVVGYIDAAIAKYSK
;
A
#
# COMPACT_ATOMS: atom_id res chain seq x y z
N MET A 1 1.62 14.18 25.20
CA MET A 1 0.23 13.89 24.75
C MET A 1 -0.14 14.81 23.61
N LYS A 2 0.00 14.32 22.36
CA LYS A 2 -0.63 14.90 21.17
C LYS A 2 -1.27 13.75 20.42
N LYS A 3 -2.52 13.93 20.02
CA LYS A 3 -3.47 12.92 19.58
C LYS A 3 -3.17 12.55 18.12
N LEU A 4 -2.85 11.27 17.86
CA LEU A 4 -2.65 10.68 16.52
C LEU A 4 -3.75 9.65 16.24
N LEU A 5 -5.00 10.03 16.49
CA LEU A 5 -6.17 9.21 16.15
C LEU A 5 -7.10 10.10 15.34
N GLY A 6 -7.17 9.89 14.02
CA GLY A 6 -8.25 10.46 13.22
C GLY A 6 -7.89 10.93 11.80
N ILE A 7 -7.18 10.14 11.00
CA ILE A 7 -7.26 10.28 9.54
C ILE A 7 -7.93 9.04 8.96
N LEU A 8 -9.13 8.75 9.44
CA LEU A 8 -10.07 7.81 8.82
C LEU A 8 -11.44 8.43 8.94
N GLY A 9 -11.94 8.97 7.83
CA GLY A 9 -13.30 9.45 7.72
C GLY A 9 -13.43 10.95 7.49
N ALA A 10 -13.31 11.38 6.24
CA ALA A 10 -14.05 12.54 5.75
C ALA A 10 -14.35 12.36 4.26
N MET A 11 -15.64 12.24 3.98
CA MET A 11 -16.24 12.21 2.65
C MET A 11 -15.96 13.52 1.90
N GLY A 12 -15.70 13.40 0.59
CA GLY A 12 -15.66 14.54 -0.32
C GLY A 12 -15.75 14.06 -1.75
N MET A 13 -16.92 14.22 -2.36
CA MET A 13 -17.17 13.93 -3.77
C MET A 13 -16.26 14.79 -4.65
N ILE A 14 -15.51 14.19 -5.58
CA ILE A 14 -15.04 14.90 -6.76
C ILE A 14 -15.23 13.98 -7.97
N ALA A 15 -16.14 14.39 -8.84
CA ALA A 15 -16.25 13.89 -10.19
C ALA A 15 -15.16 14.54 -11.05
N SER A 16 -14.39 13.76 -11.80
CA SER A 16 -13.91 14.21 -13.11
C SER A 16 -13.48 13.04 -13.98
N THR A 17 -14.05 13.00 -15.17
CA THR A 17 -13.72 12.13 -16.30
C THR A 17 -12.40 12.55 -16.94
N GLY A 18 -11.60 11.59 -17.38
CA GLY A 18 -10.43 11.86 -18.21
C GLY A 18 -9.55 10.63 -18.42
N ALA A 19 -9.89 9.82 -19.44
CA ALA A 19 -9.03 8.76 -19.92
C ALA A 19 -7.71 9.35 -20.47
N SER A 20 -6.59 8.89 -19.94
CA SER A 20 -5.26 9.19 -20.47
C SER A 20 -4.51 7.88 -20.66
N VAL A 21 -4.30 7.50 -21.92
CA VAL A 21 -3.40 6.42 -22.31
C VAL A 21 -1.97 6.83 -21.96
N VAL A 22 -1.31 6.05 -21.09
CA VAL A 22 0.13 6.20 -20.84
C VAL A 22 0.87 4.95 -21.29
N ALA A 23 1.69 5.17 -22.30
CA ALA A 23 2.56 4.22 -22.97
C ALA A 23 3.48 3.46 -22.00
N CYS A 24 3.72 2.18 -22.30
CA CYS A 24 4.74 1.35 -21.67
C CYS A 24 6.15 1.91 -21.94
N GLY A 25 6.60 2.85 -21.10
CA GLY A 25 7.99 3.27 -20.99
C GLY A 25 8.67 2.49 -19.87
N ASN A 26 9.48 1.50 -20.26
CA ASN A 26 10.24 0.61 -19.40
C ASN A 26 11.30 1.39 -18.57
N LYS A 27 11.05 1.71 -17.29
CA LYS A 27 12.08 2.19 -16.33
C LYS A 27 11.75 1.78 -14.88
N SER A 28 12.69 1.04 -14.29
CA SER A 28 12.87 0.71 -12.86
C SER A 28 11.78 -0.13 -12.19
N SER A 29 12.02 -1.43 -12.08
CA SER A 29 11.20 -2.43 -11.37
C SER A 29 11.26 -2.31 -9.84
N ASN A 30 11.33 -1.10 -9.31
CA ASN A 30 11.52 -0.88 -7.88
C ASN A 30 10.22 -0.92 -7.08
N GLY A 31 9.11 -1.47 -7.60
CA GLY A 31 7.83 -1.59 -6.88
C GLY A 31 7.27 -3.00 -6.85
N PRO A 32 6.04 -3.17 -6.35
CA PRO A 32 5.37 -4.47 -6.26
C PRO A 32 5.37 -5.20 -7.60
N GLY A 33 5.98 -6.38 -7.62
CA GLY A 33 6.24 -7.18 -8.81
C GLY A 33 5.45 -8.49 -8.85
N SER A 34 6.07 -9.53 -9.43
CA SER A 34 5.57 -10.91 -9.39
C SER A 34 5.27 -11.39 -7.97
N ASP A 35 6.03 -10.88 -7.00
CA ASP A 35 5.96 -11.32 -5.61
C ASP A 35 4.66 -10.88 -4.93
N THR A 36 3.96 -9.87 -5.42
CA THR A 36 2.62 -9.53 -4.91
C THR A 36 1.51 -10.14 -5.74
N GLU A 37 1.78 -10.62 -6.95
CA GLU A 37 0.77 -11.05 -7.93
C GLU A 37 -0.09 -12.20 -7.42
N VAL A 38 -1.39 -11.94 -7.31
CA VAL A 38 -2.41 -12.92 -6.89
C VAL A 38 -3.26 -13.38 -8.07
N ASN A 39 -3.42 -14.69 -8.19
CA ASN A 39 -4.32 -15.34 -9.12
C ASN A 39 -4.96 -16.58 -8.48
N ALA A 40 -5.91 -17.20 -9.20
CA ALA A 40 -6.66 -18.34 -8.69
C ALA A 40 -5.78 -19.54 -8.28
N ASN A 41 -4.58 -19.70 -8.84
CA ASN A 41 -3.70 -20.83 -8.55
C ASN A 41 -2.82 -20.61 -7.31
N ASN A 42 -2.60 -19.36 -6.89
CA ASN A 42 -1.69 -19.03 -5.78
C ASN A 42 -2.36 -18.28 -4.62
N ILE A 43 -3.68 -18.03 -4.68
CA ILE A 43 -4.39 -17.22 -3.71
C ILE A 43 -4.18 -17.66 -2.26
N ASP A 44 -4.25 -18.95 -1.95
CA ASP A 44 -4.08 -19.44 -0.56
C ASP A 44 -2.66 -19.21 -0.03
N GLU A 45 -1.65 -19.24 -0.90
CA GLU A 45 -0.27 -18.90 -0.54
C GLU A 45 -0.12 -17.39 -0.33
N LYS A 46 -0.68 -16.60 -1.26
CA LYS A 46 -0.62 -15.14 -1.20
C LYS A 46 -1.38 -14.56 -0.02
N VAL A 47 -2.48 -15.18 0.41
CA VAL A 47 -3.20 -14.82 1.64
C VAL A 47 -2.33 -15.06 2.88
N LYS A 48 -1.55 -16.14 2.92
CA LYS A 48 -0.59 -16.38 4.02
C LYS A 48 0.55 -15.35 4.01
N GLU A 49 1.04 -15.01 2.83
CA GLU A 49 2.06 -13.97 2.68
C GLU A 49 1.53 -12.59 3.09
N TYR A 50 0.30 -12.25 2.68
CA TYR A 50 -0.42 -11.07 3.10
C TYR A 50 -0.50 -10.99 4.63
N GLN A 51 -0.91 -12.08 5.29
CA GLN A 51 -0.99 -12.13 6.75
C GLN A 51 0.39 -11.90 7.40
N LYS A 52 1.45 -12.55 6.89
CA LYS A 52 2.81 -12.34 7.41
C LYS A 52 3.27 -10.89 7.26
N LYS A 53 2.97 -10.24 6.13
CA LYS A 53 3.28 -8.82 5.92
C LYS A 53 2.48 -7.94 6.87
N LEU A 54 1.20 -8.26 7.11
CA LEU A 54 0.35 -7.55 8.06
C LEU A 54 0.88 -7.68 9.50
N ASP A 55 1.26 -8.89 9.92
CA ASP A 55 1.85 -9.14 11.23
C ASP A 55 3.14 -8.33 11.40
N ARG A 56 4.03 -8.35 10.39
CA ARG A 56 5.27 -7.57 10.39
C ARG A 56 5.03 -6.06 10.42
N TYR A 57 4.03 -5.58 9.69
CA TYR A 57 3.60 -4.18 9.75
C TYR A 57 3.16 -3.80 11.16
N ASN A 58 2.33 -4.63 11.81
CA ASN A 58 1.87 -4.39 13.17
C ASN A 58 3.03 -4.38 14.19
N GLU A 59 4.00 -5.29 14.06
CA GLU A 59 5.22 -5.29 14.88
C GLU A 59 5.99 -3.97 14.75
N LEU A 60 6.20 -3.51 13.51
CA LEU A 60 6.87 -2.25 13.26
C LEU A 60 6.04 -1.08 13.82
N GLN A 61 4.70 -1.10 13.66
CA GLN A 61 3.80 -0.08 14.21
C GLN A 61 3.86 0.04 15.72
N GLU A 62 3.87 -1.08 16.42
CA GLU A 62 4.09 -1.07 17.86
C GLU A 62 5.45 -0.51 18.23
N LYS A 63 6.49 -0.85 17.48
CA LYS A 63 7.84 -0.35 17.71
C LYS A 63 7.95 1.16 17.49
N ALA A 64 7.34 1.71 16.43
CA ALA A 64 7.32 3.16 16.19
C ALA A 64 6.70 3.95 17.35
N ASN A 65 5.73 3.35 18.05
CA ASN A 65 5.09 3.98 19.21
C ASN A 65 5.97 3.96 20.47
N LYS A 66 6.93 3.04 20.57
CA LYS A 66 7.75 2.79 21.76
C LYS A 66 9.18 3.30 21.60
N GLU A 67 9.73 3.22 20.40
CA GLU A 67 11.15 3.39 20.08
C GLU A 67 11.35 4.18 18.79
N LYS A 68 12.59 4.61 18.55
CA LYS A 68 12.95 5.28 17.30
C LYS A 68 13.29 4.24 16.23
N PHE A 69 12.69 4.38 15.06
CA PHE A 69 13.01 3.56 13.91
C PHE A 69 14.43 3.76 13.39
N THR A 70 15.04 2.66 12.98
CA THR A 70 16.18 2.69 12.08
C THR A 70 15.73 3.12 10.68
N LYS A 71 16.69 3.57 9.86
CA LYS A 71 16.43 3.94 8.46
C LYS A 71 15.82 2.76 7.67
N ASP A 72 16.40 1.58 7.84
CA ASP A 72 15.97 0.37 7.13
C ASP A 72 14.55 -0.05 7.51
N GLU A 73 14.17 0.09 8.79
CA GLU A 73 12.80 -0.22 9.26
C GLU A 73 11.76 0.76 8.72
N LYS A 74 12.11 2.04 8.56
CA LYS A 74 11.21 3.01 7.88
C LYS A 74 10.99 2.61 6.42
N ILE A 75 12.05 2.20 5.73
CA ILE A 75 11.99 1.76 4.33
C ILE A 75 11.13 0.50 4.23
N GLU A 76 11.36 -0.47 5.11
CA GLU A 76 10.59 -1.71 5.20
C GLU A 76 9.10 -1.41 5.44
N TRP A 77 8.79 -0.53 6.39
CA TRP A 77 7.41 -0.14 6.69
C TRP A 77 6.69 0.38 5.45
N ILE A 78 7.26 1.35 4.74
CA ILE A 78 6.59 1.95 3.57
C ILE A 78 6.36 0.89 2.48
N LYS A 79 7.34 0.01 2.24
CA LYS A 79 7.18 -1.08 1.27
C LYS A 79 6.09 -2.07 1.70
N LEU A 80 6.03 -2.42 2.98
CA LEU A 80 4.97 -3.29 3.51
C LEU A 80 3.59 -2.68 3.32
N VAL A 81 3.43 -1.38 3.60
CA VAL A 81 2.14 -0.69 3.36
C VAL A 81 1.73 -0.83 1.89
N VAL A 82 2.64 -0.53 0.96
CA VAL A 82 2.35 -0.63 -0.48
C VAL A 82 2.00 -2.06 -0.89
N ASP A 83 2.77 -3.06 -0.44
CA ASP A 83 2.51 -4.47 -0.75
C ASP A 83 1.17 -4.94 -0.21
N ILE A 84 0.85 -4.58 1.03
CA ILE A 84 -0.41 -4.96 1.67
C ILE A 84 -1.59 -4.35 0.91
N LEU A 85 -1.53 -3.07 0.52
CA LEU A 85 -2.58 -2.44 -0.28
C LEU A 85 -2.79 -3.15 -1.62
N VAL A 86 -1.68 -3.45 -2.32
CA VAL A 86 -1.72 -4.16 -3.61
C VAL A 86 -2.29 -5.57 -3.46
N MET A 87 -1.79 -6.35 -2.52
CA MET A 87 -2.25 -7.72 -2.29
C MET A 87 -3.70 -7.75 -1.81
N ASN A 88 -4.13 -6.78 -0.99
CA ASN A 88 -5.53 -6.67 -0.57
C ASN A 88 -6.45 -6.52 -1.79
N TYR A 89 -6.09 -5.62 -2.71
CA TYR A 89 -6.82 -5.42 -3.96
C TYR A 89 -6.85 -6.68 -4.83
N GLU A 90 -5.69 -7.30 -5.07
CA GLU A 90 -5.60 -8.47 -5.94
C GLU A 90 -6.32 -9.69 -5.35
N ILE A 91 -6.27 -9.91 -4.02
CA ILE A 91 -7.08 -10.92 -3.33
C ILE A 91 -8.56 -10.62 -3.52
N CYS A 92 -9.00 -9.37 -3.38
CA CYS A 92 -10.40 -8.99 -3.62
C CYS A 92 -10.88 -9.29 -5.04
N GLN A 93 -10.00 -9.18 -6.04
CA GLN A 93 -10.37 -9.48 -7.44
C GLN A 93 -10.61 -10.97 -7.68
N ILE A 94 -10.13 -11.85 -6.80
CA ILE A 94 -10.24 -13.31 -6.94
C ILE A 94 -11.25 -13.88 -5.93
N ASP A 95 -11.01 -13.66 -4.62
CA ASP A 95 -11.88 -14.11 -3.54
C ASP A 95 -11.72 -13.22 -2.29
N LYS A 96 -12.58 -12.21 -2.19
CA LYS A 96 -12.64 -11.28 -1.05
C LYS A 96 -12.79 -11.99 0.31
N SER A 97 -13.45 -13.16 0.36
CA SER A 97 -13.69 -13.87 1.63
C SER A 97 -12.41 -14.41 2.28
N LYS A 98 -11.29 -14.39 1.54
CA LYS A 98 -9.98 -14.83 2.00
C LYS A 98 -9.20 -13.74 2.73
N LEU A 99 -9.66 -12.49 2.72
CA LEU A 99 -9.04 -11.44 3.53
C LEU A 99 -9.32 -11.69 5.02
N PRO A 100 -8.36 -11.40 5.91
CA PRO A 100 -8.60 -11.50 7.34
C PRO A 100 -9.64 -10.45 7.79
N ASP A 101 -10.44 -10.81 8.79
CA ASP A 101 -11.49 -9.93 9.33
C ASP A 101 -10.92 -8.70 10.08
N ASP A 102 -9.75 -8.86 10.71
CA ASP A 102 -9.02 -7.79 11.39
C ASP A 102 -8.07 -7.10 10.42
N MET A 103 -8.60 -6.13 9.67
CA MET A 103 -7.81 -5.37 8.71
C MET A 103 -7.28 -4.09 9.36
N THR A 104 -5.98 -4.07 9.67
CA THR A 104 -5.28 -2.85 10.15
C THR A 104 -5.44 -1.65 9.19
N PHE A 105 -5.63 -1.91 7.89
CA PHE A 105 -5.78 -0.89 6.84
C PHE A 105 -7.24 -0.52 6.53
N GLY A 106 -8.19 -0.94 7.37
CA GLY A 106 -9.61 -0.65 7.18
C GLY A 106 -10.29 -1.62 6.20
N ALA A 107 -11.28 -1.14 5.46
CA ALA A 107 -12.10 -2.00 4.60
C ALA A 107 -11.34 -2.57 3.40
N ALA A 108 -11.81 -3.72 2.90
CA ALA A 108 -11.36 -4.37 1.67
C ALA A 108 -11.25 -3.38 0.49
N ILE A 109 -10.17 -3.48 -0.27
CA ILE A 109 -9.88 -2.64 -1.43
C ILE A 109 -10.45 -3.32 -2.66
N GLU A 110 -11.74 -3.14 -2.91
CA GLU A 110 -12.43 -3.88 -3.98
C GLU A 110 -12.26 -3.24 -5.36
N THR A 111 -11.87 -1.96 -5.41
CA THR A 111 -11.78 -1.21 -6.67
C THR A 111 -10.38 -0.66 -6.91
N LYS A 112 -10.04 -0.55 -8.20
CA LYS A 112 -8.79 0.03 -8.66
C LYS A 112 -8.66 1.50 -8.24
N GLU A 113 -9.77 2.24 -8.25
CA GLU A 113 -9.83 3.63 -7.83
C GLU A 113 -9.49 3.79 -6.34
N LYS A 114 -9.98 2.88 -5.50
CA LYS A 114 -9.64 2.87 -4.07
C LYS A 114 -8.16 2.54 -3.86
N LEU A 115 -7.64 1.52 -4.55
CA LEU A 115 -6.21 1.20 -4.50
C LEU A 115 -5.35 2.41 -4.88
N LEU A 116 -5.65 3.05 -6.01
CA LEU A 116 -4.90 4.22 -6.48
C LEU A 116 -5.02 5.39 -5.51
N LYS A 117 -6.18 5.62 -4.90
CA LYS A 117 -6.35 6.65 -3.86
C LYS A 117 -5.42 6.38 -2.68
N ASP A 118 -5.48 5.17 -2.13
CA ASP A 118 -4.71 4.78 -0.93
C ASP A 118 -3.19 4.80 -1.22
N LEU A 119 -2.75 4.39 -2.43
CA LEU A 119 -1.35 4.52 -2.87
C LEU A 119 -0.91 5.98 -3.02
N ASN A 120 -1.75 6.86 -3.56
CA ASN A 120 -1.42 8.28 -3.71
C ASN A 120 -1.40 9.01 -2.36
N GLU A 121 -2.18 8.60 -1.37
CA GLU A 121 -2.09 9.11 0.01
C GLU A 121 -0.71 8.79 0.63
N ASN A 122 -0.21 7.58 0.38
CA ASN A 122 1.16 7.17 0.75
C ASN A 122 2.25 7.91 -0.07
N LYS A 123 1.86 8.61 -1.13
CA LYS A 123 2.74 9.48 -1.93
C LYS A 123 2.59 10.99 -1.58
N SER A 124 1.83 11.34 -0.56
CA SER A 124 1.51 12.74 -0.25
C SER A 124 2.71 13.54 0.29
N ASP A 125 2.62 14.88 0.21
CA ASP A 125 3.61 15.79 0.80
C ASP A 125 3.69 15.68 2.33
N GLU A 126 2.65 15.16 2.98
CA GLU A 126 2.69 14.86 4.41
C GLU A 126 3.60 13.67 4.70
N VAL A 127 3.38 12.55 4.02
CA VAL A 127 4.24 11.35 4.15
C VAL A 127 5.67 11.66 3.73
N LYS A 128 5.87 12.41 2.64
CA LYS A 128 7.20 12.86 2.21
C LYS A 128 7.94 13.65 3.29
N ARG A 129 7.26 14.55 4.01
CA ARG A 129 7.87 15.32 5.10
C ARG A 129 8.19 14.46 6.32
N GLU A 130 7.36 13.48 6.63
CA GLU A 130 7.60 12.55 7.74
C GLU A 130 8.79 11.63 7.48
N PHE A 131 8.97 11.20 6.22
CA PHE A 131 9.99 10.26 5.79
C PHE A 131 11.03 10.89 4.84
N GLU A 132 11.32 12.18 5.02
CA GLU A 132 12.23 12.95 4.15
C GLU A 132 13.61 12.29 4.04
N ASP A 133 14.09 11.67 5.12
CA ASP A 133 15.41 11.01 5.18
C ASP A 133 15.54 9.72 4.35
N ILE A 134 14.41 9.14 3.92
CA ILE A 134 14.37 7.92 3.11
C ILE A 134 13.56 8.08 1.82
N TRP A 135 13.02 9.27 1.56
CA TRP A 135 12.00 9.46 0.53
C TRP A 135 12.44 8.99 -0.86
N ASP A 136 13.65 9.37 -1.27
CA ASP A 136 14.19 9.03 -2.58
C ASP A 136 14.41 7.51 -2.76
N GLU A 137 14.53 6.77 -1.66
CA GLU A 137 14.71 5.31 -1.66
C GLU A 137 13.39 4.54 -1.79
N VAL A 138 12.27 5.16 -1.38
CA VAL A 138 10.95 4.50 -1.34
C VAL A 138 9.97 5.02 -2.38
N VAL A 139 10.10 6.28 -2.84
CA VAL A 139 9.12 6.89 -3.75
C VAL A 139 9.01 6.12 -5.07
N GLY A 140 10.13 5.57 -5.56
CA GLY A 140 10.13 4.71 -6.75
C GLY A 140 9.31 3.43 -6.58
N TYR A 141 9.18 2.91 -5.35
CA TYR A 141 8.36 1.74 -5.03
C TYR A 141 6.87 2.05 -5.10
N ILE A 142 6.48 3.20 -4.53
CA ILE A 142 5.11 3.70 -4.59
C ILE A 142 4.73 4.03 -6.04
N ASP A 143 5.62 4.71 -6.78
CA ASP A 143 5.38 5.09 -8.17
C ASP A 143 5.20 3.90 -9.11
N ALA A 144 6.00 2.86 -8.94
CA ALA A 144 5.86 1.63 -9.70
C ALA A 144 4.53 0.92 -9.40
N ALA A 145 4.06 0.90 -8.14
CA ALA A 145 2.74 0.40 -7.80
C ALA A 145 1.63 1.20 -8.49
N ILE A 146 1.66 2.53 -8.37
CA ILE A 146 0.68 3.43 -9.00
C ILE A 146 0.66 3.23 -10.52
N ALA A 147 1.82 3.17 -11.16
CA ALA A 147 1.95 2.99 -12.60
C ALA A 147 1.40 1.63 -13.09
N LYS A 148 1.51 0.57 -12.28
CA LYS A 148 0.96 -0.75 -12.58
C LYS A 148 -0.57 -0.72 -12.68
N TYR A 149 -1.25 -0.01 -11.78
CA TYR A 149 -2.72 0.01 -11.70
C TYR A 149 -3.38 1.25 -12.31
N SER A 150 -2.60 2.23 -12.79
CA SER A 150 -3.15 3.42 -13.48
C SER A 150 -3.42 3.19 -14.98
N LYS A 151 -3.07 2.01 -15.49
CA LYS A 151 -3.37 1.57 -16.87
C LYS A 151 -4.76 0.94 -16.94
#